data_AF-A0A0U1PTJ1-F1
#
_entry.id   AF-A0A0U1PTJ1-F1
#
_cell.length_a   1.000
_cell.length_b   1.000
_cell.length_c   1.000
_cell.angle_alpha   90.00
_cell.angle_beta   90.00
_cell.angle_gamma   90.00
#
_symmetry.space_group_name_H-M   'P 1'
#
loop_
_entity.id
_entity.type
_entity.pdbx_description
1 polymer ?
#
loop_
_entity_poly.entity_id
_entity_poly.type
_entity_poly.pdbx_seq_one_letter_code
_entity_poly.pdbx_strand_id
1 'polypeptide(L)'
;WQCAVCEATSLRLVTLGAARTAEELGRAFPGILVVVADGQRPVLTVSEEPALVVATRGAEPRADGGYHAVLLLDGERMLARESLRVANDALRTWSNAAALARPGAPVLLVGVGGV
;
A
#
# COMPACT_ATOMS: atom_id res chain seq x y z
N TRP A 1 15.48 26.15 -9.75
CA TRP A 1 15.36 24.93 -10.58
C TRP A 1 13.95 24.93 -11.17
N GLN A 2 13.78 24.64 -12.46
CA GLN A 2 12.47 24.63 -13.13
C GLN A 2 12.31 23.28 -13.85
N CYS A 3 11.18 22.60 -13.64
CA CYS A 3 10.90 21.32 -14.29
C CYS A 3 10.73 21.52 -15.81
N ALA A 4 11.49 20.78 -16.63
CA ALA A 4 11.41 20.87 -18.09
C ALA A 4 10.12 20.28 -18.70
N VAL A 5 9.28 19.62 -17.89
CA VAL A 5 8.04 18.98 -18.32
C VAL A 5 6.80 19.76 -17.88
N CYS A 6 6.77 20.23 -16.62
CA CYS A 6 5.60 20.90 -16.03
C CYS A 6 5.86 22.33 -15.54
N GLU A 7 7.07 22.88 -15.77
CA GLU A 7 7.47 24.24 -15.43
C GLU A 7 7.45 24.62 -13.94
N ALA A 8 7.17 23.67 -13.04
CA ALA A 8 7.20 23.90 -11.61
C ALA A 8 8.57 24.41 -11.14
N THR A 9 8.57 25.46 -10.33
CA THR A 9 9.78 26.12 -9.80
C THR A 9 10.11 25.71 -8.36
N SER A 10 9.26 24.90 -7.75
CA SER A 10 9.47 24.33 -6.42
C SER A 10 9.66 22.81 -6.50
N LEU A 11 10.68 22.33 -5.80
CA LEU A 11 10.88 20.92 -5.54
C LEU A 11 10.23 20.60 -4.20
N ARG A 12 9.45 19.53 -4.16
CA ARG A 12 8.99 18.95 -2.90
C ARG A 12 9.50 17.52 -2.82
N LEU A 13 10.06 17.15 -1.68
CA LEU A 13 10.41 15.77 -1.42
C LEU A 13 9.11 14.95 -1.40
N VAL A 14 8.95 14.07 -2.40
CA VAL A 14 7.80 13.17 -2.50
C VAL A 14 8.24 11.80 -2.00
N THR A 15 8.38 11.66 -0.69
CA THR A 15 8.41 10.32 -0.11
C THR A 15 6.95 9.90 0.08
N LEU A 16 6.43 9.05 -0.81
CA LEU A 16 5.18 8.32 -0.57
C LEU A 16 5.42 7.39 0.63
N GLY A 17 5.03 7.86 1.82
CA GLY A 17 4.97 7.05 3.03
C GLY A 17 3.51 6.78 3.40
N ALA A 18 3.27 5.65 4.08
CA ALA A 18 1.93 5.24 4.52
C ALA A 18 1.15 6.35 5.25
N ALA A 19 1.83 7.18 6.05
CA ALA A 19 1.22 8.27 6.79
C ALA A 19 0.55 9.33 5.89
N ARG A 20 1.19 9.70 4.77
CA ARG A 20 0.66 10.71 3.86
C ARG A 20 -0.44 10.15 2.97
N THR A 21 -0.28 8.92 2.50
CA THR A 21 -1.34 8.20 1.78
C THR A 21 -2.60 8.12 2.64
N ALA A 22 -2.45 7.83 3.93
CA ALA A 22 -3.56 7.82 4.87
C ALA A 22 -4.23 9.20 5.05
N GLU A 23 -3.46 10.28 5.13
CA GLU A 23 -4.01 11.64 5.21
C GLU A 23 -4.83 12.00 3.96
N GLU A 24 -4.30 11.71 2.78
CA GLU A 24 -4.96 11.98 1.50
C GLU A 24 -6.22 11.11 1.33
N LEU A 25 -6.16 9.83 1.73
CA LEU A 25 -7.33 8.96 1.76
C LEU A 25 -8.37 9.42 2.78
N GLY A 26 -7.96 9.86 3.97
CA GLY A 26 -8.87 10.43 4.96
C GLY A 26 -9.62 11.65 4.43
N ARG A 27 -8.95 12.49 3.62
CA ARG A 27 -9.59 13.63 2.94
C ARG A 27 -10.55 13.18 1.82
N ALA A 28 -10.20 12.13 1.08
CA ALA A 28 -11.03 11.60 -0.01
C ALA A 28 -12.26 10.81 0.49
N PHE A 29 -12.21 10.27 1.71
CA PHE A 29 -13.28 9.46 2.32
C PHE A 29 -13.71 10.02 3.70
N PRO A 30 -14.39 11.17 3.74
CA PRO A 30 -14.83 11.77 5.01
C PRO A 30 -15.73 10.83 5.81
N GLY A 31 -15.46 10.70 7.10
CA GLY A 31 -16.24 9.85 8.01
C GLY A 31 -15.85 8.37 8.00
N ILE A 32 -14.91 7.96 7.15
CA ILE A 32 -14.35 6.60 7.16
C ILE A 32 -13.13 6.55 8.06
N LEU A 33 -13.05 5.52 8.91
CA LEU A 33 -11.88 5.28 9.74
C LEU A 33 -10.68 4.91 8.86
N VAL A 34 -9.57 5.65 9.00
CA VAL A 34 -8.30 5.32 8.34
C VAL A 34 -7.30 4.82 9.38
N VAL A 35 -6.95 3.55 9.28
CA VAL A 35 -5.96 2.88 10.15
C VAL A 35 -4.60 2.89 9.45
N VAL A 36 -3.57 3.38 10.15
CA VAL A 36 -2.20 3.36 9.64
C VAL A 36 -1.40 2.32 10.40
N ALA A 37 -0.88 1.32 9.68
CA ALA A 37 -0.05 0.27 10.24
C ALA A 37 1.35 0.33 9.63
N ASP A 38 2.36 0.57 10.45
CA ASP A 38 3.75 0.64 10.03
C ASP A 38 4.69 0.14 11.14
N GLY A 39 5.99 0.12 10.88
CA GLY A 39 6.97 -0.36 11.86
C GLY A 39 7.07 0.48 13.14
N GLN A 40 6.52 1.69 13.16
CA GLN A 40 6.47 2.56 14.35
C GLN A 40 5.10 2.51 15.05
N ARG A 41 4.05 2.19 14.31
CA ARG A 41 2.66 2.04 14.77
C ARG A 41 2.17 0.63 14.41
N PRO A 42 2.59 -0.39 15.17
CA PRO A 42 2.14 -1.76 14.92
C PRO A 42 0.65 -1.87 15.26
N VAL A 43 -0.14 -2.26 14.28
CA VAL A 43 -1.53 -2.69 14.46
C VAL A 43 -1.57 -4.17 14.09
N LEU A 44 -1.98 -5.03 15.02
CA LEU A 44 -1.94 -6.48 14.82
C LEU A 44 -3.23 -7.01 14.22
N THR A 45 -4.36 -6.44 14.64
CA THR A 45 -5.69 -6.85 14.20
C THR A 45 -6.58 -5.63 13.96
N VAL A 46 -7.58 -5.80 13.10
CA VAL A 46 -8.67 -4.85 12.90
C VAL A 46 -10.00 -5.60 12.92
N SER A 47 -11.03 -4.95 13.47
CA SER A 47 -12.40 -5.48 13.48
C SER A 47 -13.00 -5.53 12.07
N GLU A 48 -14.18 -6.11 11.96
CA GLU A 48 -14.97 -6.18 10.72
C GLU A 48 -15.67 -4.85 10.33
N GLU A 49 -15.65 -3.86 11.21
CA GLU A 49 -16.19 -2.51 10.95
C GLU A 49 -15.55 -1.84 9.71
N PRO A 50 -16.32 -1.08 8.92
CA PRO A 50 -15.82 -0.42 7.71
C PRO A 50 -14.65 0.54 8.00
N ALA A 51 -13.48 0.24 7.45
CA ALA A 51 -12.28 1.06 7.57
C ALA A 51 -11.36 0.93 6.35
N LEU A 52 -10.55 1.95 6.12
CA LEU A 52 -9.42 1.91 5.19
C LEU A 52 -8.15 1.62 5.98
N VAL A 53 -7.42 0.58 5.60
CA VAL A 53 -6.14 0.23 6.22
C VAL A 53 -5.01 0.58 5.27
N VAL A 54 -4.12 1.46 5.71
CA VAL A 54 -2.89 1.83 4.99
C VAL A 54 -1.71 1.20 5.72
N ALA A 55 -1.23 0.09 5.17
CA ALA A 55 -0.16 -0.68 5.75
C ALA A 55 1.15 -0.50 4.98
N THR A 56 2.25 -0.32 5.70
CA THR A 56 3.58 -0.59 5.13
C THR A 56 3.71 -2.09 4.91
N ARG A 57 4.31 -2.49 3.79
CA ARG A 57 4.57 -3.89 3.44
C ARG A 57 5.06 -4.72 4.65
N GLY A 58 4.32 -5.77 5.00
CA GLY A 58 4.61 -6.67 6.12
C GLY A 58 4.08 -6.23 7.48
N ALA A 59 3.44 -5.05 7.55
CA ALA A 59 2.77 -4.54 8.74
C ALA A 59 1.24 -4.60 8.61
N GLU A 60 0.72 -5.33 7.63
CA GLU A 60 -0.72 -5.47 7.41
C GLU A 60 -1.36 -6.18 8.62
N PRO A 61 -2.35 -5.57 9.31
CA PRO A 61 -3.05 -6.23 10.38
C PRO A 61 -3.91 -7.37 9.84
N ARG A 62 -4.22 -8.35 10.69
CA ARG A 62 -5.22 -9.36 10.38
C ARG A 62 -6.62 -8.77 10.57
N ALA A 63 -7.44 -8.79 9.53
CA ALA A 63 -8.85 -8.42 9.64
C ALA A 63 -9.69 -9.64 10.01
N ASP A 64 -10.61 -9.47 10.96
CA ASP A 64 -11.60 -10.50 11.26
C ASP A 64 -12.44 -10.81 10.01
N GLY A 65 -12.44 -12.07 9.58
CA GLY A 65 -13.11 -12.50 8.35
C GLY A 65 -12.41 -12.13 7.04
N GLY A 66 -11.32 -11.37 7.07
CA GLY A 66 -10.49 -10.93 5.93
C GLY A 66 -10.90 -9.59 5.31
N TYR A 67 -10.02 -9.01 4.47
CA TYR A 67 -10.28 -7.74 3.79
C TYR A 67 -11.22 -7.90 2.60
N HIS A 68 -12.21 -7.01 2.49
CA HIS A 68 -13.17 -6.99 1.37
C HIS A 68 -12.54 -6.59 0.02
N ALA A 69 -11.36 -5.98 0.04
CA ALA A 69 -10.51 -5.75 -1.11
C ALA A 69 -9.07 -5.55 -0.63
N VAL A 70 -8.09 -5.92 -1.45
CA VAL A 70 -6.67 -5.64 -1.20
C VAL A 70 -6.08 -4.91 -2.39
N LEU A 71 -5.39 -3.79 -2.12
CA LEU A 71 -4.71 -2.98 -3.12
C LEU A 71 -3.21 -2.95 -2.83
N LEU A 72 -2.43 -3.53 -3.74
CA LEU A 72 -0.98 -3.53 -3.70
C LEU A 72 -0.47 -2.41 -4.62
N LEU A 73 0.14 -1.39 -4.01
CA LEU A 73 0.66 -0.23 -4.72
C LEU A 73 2.16 -0.39 -5.03
N ASP A 74 2.60 0.31 -6.08
CA ASP A 74 4.00 0.42 -6.50
C ASP A 74 4.71 -0.93 -6.78
N GLY A 75 4.06 -1.83 -7.53
CA GLY A 75 4.60 -3.16 -7.85
C GLY A 75 6.00 -3.12 -8.48
N GLU A 76 6.25 -2.19 -9.40
CA GLU A 76 7.54 -1.98 -10.07
C GLU A 76 8.66 -1.64 -9.09
N ARG A 77 8.35 -0.90 -8.01
CA ARG A 77 9.35 -0.49 -7.03
C ARG A 77 9.89 -1.69 -6.26
N MET A 78 9.07 -2.71 -6.07
CA MET A 78 9.52 -3.97 -5.49
C MET A 78 10.42 -4.76 -6.44
N LEU A 79 10.16 -4.70 -7.75
CA LEU A 79 10.93 -5.38 -8.79
C LEU A 79 12.24 -4.65 -9.14
N ALA A 80 12.34 -3.35 -8.89
CA ALA A 80 13.51 -2.53 -9.20
C ALA A 80 14.73 -2.76 -8.28
N ARG A 81 14.65 -3.65 -7.28
CA ARG A 81 15.78 -3.94 -6.39
C ARG A 81 16.81 -4.82 -7.09
N GLU A 82 18.07 -4.44 -7.00
CA GLU A 82 19.20 -5.23 -7.50
C GLU A 82 19.41 -6.49 -6.63
N SER A 83 18.73 -7.57 -6.98
CA SER A 83 18.86 -8.88 -6.33
C SER A 83 18.37 -9.98 -7.26
N LEU A 84 19.08 -11.10 -7.32
CA LEU A 84 18.63 -12.30 -8.05
C LEU A 84 17.33 -12.90 -7.48
N ARG A 85 16.97 -12.53 -6.25
CA ARG A 85 15.77 -13.02 -5.56
C ARG A 85 14.59 -12.06 -5.68
N VAL A 86 14.75 -10.92 -6.35
CA VAL A 86 13.75 -9.84 -6.33
C VAL A 86 12.36 -10.30 -6.75
N ALA A 87 12.26 -11.12 -7.80
CA ALA A 87 10.99 -11.66 -8.27
C ALA A 87 10.33 -12.59 -7.23
N ASN A 88 11.11 -13.46 -6.58
CA ASN A 88 10.62 -14.37 -5.55
C ASN A 88 10.18 -13.61 -4.29
N ASP A 89 10.94 -12.60 -3.89
CA ASP A 89 10.64 -11.78 -2.70
C ASP A 89 9.39 -10.91 -2.94
N ALA A 90 9.23 -10.40 -4.17
CA ALA A 90 8.04 -9.68 -4.61
C ALA A 90 6.82 -10.60 -4.61
N LEU A 91 6.89 -11.75 -5.28
CA LEU A 91 5.81 -12.74 -5.32
C LEU A 91 5.40 -13.18 -3.91
N ARG A 92 6.36 -13.53 -3.05
CA ARG A 92 6.08 -13.93 -1.67
C ARG A 92 5.33 -12.82 -0.92
N THR A 93 5.78 -11.58 -1.05
CA THR A 93 5.14 -10.45 -0.38
C THR A 93 3.71 -10.26 -0.89
N TRP A 94 3.52 -10.20 -2.21
CA TRP A 94 2.21 -9.96 -2.81
C TRP A 94 1.23 -11.07 -2.47
N SER A 95 1.67 -12.33 -2.53
CA SER A 95 0.87 -13.49 -2.14
C SER A 95 0.47 -13.43 -0.66
N ASN A 96 1.38 -13.04 0.24
CA ASN A 96 1.07 -12.91 1.66
C ASN A 96 0.00 -11.84 1.92
N ALA A 97 0.10 -10.69 1.25
CA ALA A 97 -0.89 -9.62 1.40
C ALA A 97 -2.23 -10.00 0.75
N ALA A 98 -2.21 -10.65 -0.42
CA ALA A 98 -3.41 -11.17 -1.08
C ALA A 98 -4.15 -12.20 -0.22
N ALA A 99 -3.42 -13.03 0.54
CA ALA A 99 -3.99 -14.02 1.44
C ALA A 99 -4.78 -13.41 2.63
N LEU A 100 -4.65 -12.10 2.87
CA LEU A 100 -5.46 -11.40 3.88
C LEU A 100 -6.86 -11.05 3.35
N ALA A 101 -7.11 -11.16 2.05
CA ALA A 101 -8.40 -10.90 1.44
C ALA A 101 -9.43 -11.99 1.81
N ARG A 102 -10.72 -11.62 1.86
CA ARG A 102 -11.81 -12.60 1.98
C ARG A 102 -11.85 -13.50 0.74
N PRO A 103 -12.35 -14.74 0.85
CA PRO A 103 -12.65 -15.55 -0.32
C PRO A 103 -13.53 -14.79 -1.32
N GLY A 104 -13.08 -14.69 -2.57
CA GLY A 104 -13.79 -13.96 -3.63
C GLY A 104 -13.63 -12.44 -3.62
N ALA A 105 -12.90 -11.87 -2.66
CA ALA A 105 -12.60 -10.44 -2.65
C ALA A 105 -11.58 -10.08 -3.75
N PRO A 106 -11.73 -8.91 -4.40
CA PRO A 106 -10.78 -8.45 -5.39
C PRO A 106 -9.42 -8.14 -4.77
N VAL A 107 -8.36 -8.56 -5.47
CA VAL A 107 -6.97 -8.18 -5.17
C VAL A 107 -6.40 -7.51 -6.42
N LEU A 108 -5.97 -6.25 -6.28
CA LEU A 108 -5.39 -5.48 -7.38
C LEU A 108 -3.93 -5.20 -7.10
N LEU A 109 -3.08 -5.47 -8.10
CA LEU A 109 -1.68 -5.09 -8.11
C LEU A 109 -1.49 -3.98 -9.14
N VAL A 110 -1.04 -2.81 -8.68
CA VAL A 110 -0.93 -1.60 -9.48
C VAL A 110 0.53 -1.27 -9.75
N GLY A 111 0.81 -0.78 -10.95
CA GLY A 111 2.16 -0.35 -11.33
C GLY A 111 3.10 -1.52 -11.53
N VAL A 112 2.64 -2.63 -12.11
CA VAL A 112 3.53 -3.67 -12.65
C VAL A 112 3.75 -3.39 -14.13
N GLY A 113 4.87 -2.73 -14.45
CA GLY A 113 5.34 -2.67 -15.83
C GLY A 113 5.73 -4.06 -16.29
N GLY A 114 4.92 -4.65 -17.18
CA GLY A 114 5.38 -5.78 -17.99
C GLY A 114 6.41 -5.26 -18.99
N VAL A 115 7.52 -5.98 -19.14
CA VAL A 115 8.36 -5.87 -20.34
C VAL A 115 7.54 -6.14 -21.60
#